data_AF-A0A0F9KCA2-F1
#
_entry.id   AF-A0A0F9KCA2-F1
#
_cell.length_a   1.000
_cell.length_b   1.000
_cell.length_c   1.000
_cell.angle_alpha   90.00
_cell.angle_beta   90.00
_cell.angle_gamma   90.00
#
_symmetry.space_group_name_H-M   'P 1'
#
loop_
_entity.id
_entity.type
_entity.pdbx_description
1 polymer ?
#
loop_
_entity_poly.entity_id
_entity_poly.type
_entity_poly.pdbx_seq_one_letter_code
_entity_poly.pdbx_strand_id
1 'polypeptide(L)'
;SHLFILNRSYNINILTKEQNPIGTIIEKLRTIDITEGREYNSIRRLDIDDKKVNYYADVYIDDCPNMINDMLDYPTRVLLLYDRPWNKNYKIKSKNVIRVYDWKDIFKFINRVRLTKEADKDAVFC
;
A
#
# COMPACT_ATOMS: atom_id res chain seq x y z
N SER A 1 7.72 1.72 14.24
CA SER A 1 7.45 0.86 13.06
C SER A 1 7.76 1.62 11.76
N HIS A 2 7.86 0.94 10.61
CA HIS A 2 8.06 1.63 9.32
C HIS A 2 6.85 2.52 8.94
N LEU A 3 5.64 2.05 9.26
CA LEU A 3 4.41 2.81 9.07
C LEU A 3 4.41 4.12 9.86
N PHE A 4 4.86 4.11 11.12
CA PHE A 4 5.02 5.33 11.91
C PHE A 4 5.90 6.37 11.22
N ILE A 5 7.03 5.96 10.65
CA ILE A 5 7.94 6.88 9.94
C ILE A 5 7.24 7.50 8.73
N LEU A 6 6.49 6.71 7.97
CA LEU A 6 5.76 7.20 6.80
C LEU A 6 4.59 8.11 7.18
N ASN A 7 3.85 7.76 8.23
CA ASN A 7 2.68 8.50 8.70
C ASN A 7 3.00 9.92 9.22
N ARG A 8 4.28 10.22 9.45
CA ARG A 8 4.74 11.58 9.76
C ARG A 8 4.75 12.53 8.55
N SER A 9 4.64 12.00 7.34
CA SER A 9 4.80 12.79 6.11
C SER A 9 3.79 12.44 5.02
N TYR A 10 3.02 11.38 5.20
CA TYR A 10 2.04 10.89 4.25
C TYR A 10 0.80 10.43 5.02
N ASN A 11 -0.37 10.57 4.42
CA ASN A 11 -1.59 9.99 4.96
C ASN A 11 -1.58 8.49 4.64
N ILE A 12 -1.39 7.63 5.63
CA ILE A 12 -1.27 6.18 5.49
C ILE A 12 -2.59 5.52 5.82
N ASN A 13 -3.26 4.93 4.83
CA ASN A 13 -4.47 4.13 5.08
C ASN A 13 -4.20 2.64 4.86
N ILE A 14 -4.87 1.78 5.62
CA ILE A 14 -4.81 0.31 5.46
C ILE A 14 -6.06 -0.16 4.73
N LEU A 15 -5.91 -0.81 3.57
CA LEU A 15 -6.99 -1.46 2.83
C LEU A 15 -6.83 -2.98 2.88
N THR A 16 -7.83 -3.69 3.36
CA THR A 16 -7.76 -5.16 3.45
C THR A 16 -8.99 -5.83 2.86
N LYS A 17 -8.78 -7.00 2.26
CA LYS A 17 -9.86 -7.93 1.84
C LYS A 17 -10.05 -9.08 2.83
N GLU A 18 -9.42 -9.00 4.01
CA GLU A 18 -9.55 -10.05 5.00
C GLU A 18 -10.99 -10.13 5.53
N GLN A 19 -11.51 -11.34 5.61
CA GLN A 19 -12.90 -11.61 6.00
C GLN A 19 -13.15 -11.43 7.50
N ASN A 20 -12.09 -11.37 8.30
CA ASN A 20 -12.21 -11.13 9.74
C ASN A 20 -12.90 -9.79 10.02
N PRO A 21 -13.63 -9.67 11.15
CA PRO A 21 -14.15 -8.39 11.59
C PRO A 21 -13.03 -7.35 11.72
N ILE A 22 -13.32 -6.09 11.37
CA ILE A 22 -12.34 -4.98 11.46
C ILE A 22 -11.73 -4.90 12.87
N GLY A 23 -12.53 -5.10 13.92
CA GLY A 23 -12.05 -5.12 15.31
C GLY A 23 -10.94 -6.14 15.55
N THR A 24 -11.07 -7.35 15.00
CA THR A 24 -10.03 -8.40 15.10
C THR A 24 -8.75 -7.98 14.39
N ILE A 25 -8.84 -7.29 13.26
CA ILE A 25 -7.67 -6.79 12.54
C ILE A 25 -6.97 -5.70 13.36
N ILE A 26 -7.74 -4.77 13.94
CA ILE A 26 -7.22 -3.73 14.82
C ILE A 26 -6.52 -4.34 16.04
N GLU A 27 -7.11 -5.37 16.66
CA GLU A 27 -6.48 -6.08 17.79
C GLU A 27 -5.15 -6.72 17.38
N LYS A 28 -5.10 -7.42 16.23
CA LYS A 28 -3.85 -7.98 15.68
C LYS A 28 -2.79 -6.92 15.42
N LEU A 29 -3.17 -5.73 14.95
CA LEU A 29 -2.23 -4.63 14.74
C LEU A 29 -1.70 -4.09 16.07
N ARG A 30 -2.56 -3.97 17.08
CA ARG A 30 -2.16 -3.51 18.42
C ARG A 30 -1.18 -4.45 19.10
N THR A 31 -1.28 -5.78 18.92
CA THR A 31 -0.33 -6.73 19.50
C THR A 31 1.10 -6.58 18.97
N ILE A 32 1.26 -5.97 17.79
CA ILE A 32 2.55 -5.64 17.19
C ILE A 32 2.87 -4.13 17.25
N ASP A 33 2.22 -3.41 18.17
CA ASP A 33 2.41 -1.98 18.41
C ASP A 33 2.17 -1.13 17.14
N ILE A 34 1.11 -1.43 16.40
CA ILE A 34 0.60 -0.64 15.28
C ILE A 34 -0.79 -0.11 15.66
N THR A 35 -0.91 1.21 15.82
CA THR A 35 -2.12 1.88 16.31
C THR A 35 -2.60 2.95 15.33
N GLU A 36 -3.90 3.03 15.14
CA GLU A 36 -4.55 4.11 14.38
C GLU A 36 -4.20 5.49 14.98
N GLY A 37 -4.03 6.50 14.13
CA GLY A 37 -3.56 7.83 14.49
C GLY A 37 -2.05 7.95 14.70
N ARG A 38 -1.34 6.85 14.98
CA ARG A 38 0.13 6.83 15.13
C ARG A 38 0.81 6.24 13.90
N GLU A 39 0.43 5.04 13.50
CA GLU A 39 1.01 4.34 12.34
C GLU A 39 0.23 4.50 11.05
N TYR A 40 -1.08 4.67 11.13
CA TYR A 40 -1.98 4.80 9.99
C TYR A 40 -3.16 5.68 10.37
N ASN A 41 -3.81 6.33 9.40
CA ASN A 41 -4.92 7.25 9.58
C ASN A 41 -6.27 6.54 9.62
N SER A 42 -6.45 5.51 8.80
CA SER A 42 -7.67 4.71 8.80
C SER A 42 -7.43 3.29 8.31
N ILE A 43 -8.32 2.38 8.70
CA ILE A 43 -8.41 1.03 8.15
C ILE A 43 -9.77 0.82 7.50
N ARG A 44 -9.80 0.26 6.30
CA ARG A 44 -11.02 -0.11 5.61
C ARG A 44 -10.95 -1.54 5.12
N ARG A 45 -11.98 -2.31 5.47
CA ARG A 45 -12.24 -3.62 4.88
C ARG A 45 -13.05 -3.43 3.60
N LEU A 46 -12.60 -4.05 2.53
CA LEU A 46 -13.27 -4.09 1.25
C LEU A 46 -14.04 -5.41 1.13
N ASP A 47 -15.16 -5.36 0.41
CA ASP A 47 -15.88 -6.58 0.04
C ASP A 47 -15.05 -7.38 -0.98
N ILE A 48 -15.38 -8.66 -1.13
CA ILE A 48 -14.57 -9.58 -1.94
C ILE A 48 -14.47 -9.14 -3.41
N ASP A 49 -15.56 -8.56 -3.92
CA ASP A 49 -15.69 -8.11 -5.30
C ASP A 49 -15.11 -6.70 -5.54
N ASP A 50 -14.87 -5.93 -4.48
CA ASP A 50 -14.32 -4.58 -4.57
C ASP A 50 -12.86 -4.61 -5.01
N LYS A 51 -12.48 -3.78 -5.98
CA LYS A 51 -11.07 -3.62 -6.35
C LYS A 51 -10.40 -2.57 -5.46
N LYS A 52 -9.20 -2.88 -4.95
CA LYS A 52 -8.39 -1.93 -4.15
C LYS A 52 -8.13 -0.62 -4.91
N VAL A 53 -7.96 -0.69 -6.23
CA VAL A 53 -7.78 0.49 -7.09
C VAL A 53 -9.00 1.42 -7.17
N ASN A 54 -10.20 0.99 -6.74
CA ASN A 54 -11.36 1.88 -6.67
C ASN A 54 -11.20 2.92 -5.54
N TYR A 55 -10.36 2.62 -4.54
CA TYR A 55 -10.00 3.57 -3.49
C TYR A 55 -8.77 4.36 -3.91
N TYR A 56 -8.87 5.68 -4.03
CA TYR A 56 -7.77 6.51 -4.51
C TYR A 56 -6.56 6.46 -3.58
N ALA A 57 -5.38 6.28 -4.18
CA ALA A 57 -4.08 6.44 -3.55
C ALA A 57 -3.06 6.87 -4.60
N ASP A 58 -2.07 7.68 -4.21
CA ASP A 58 -0.95 7.98 -5.10
C ASP A 58 -0.02 6.76 -5.22
N VAL A 59 0.13 6.02 -4.12
CA VAL A 59 0.98 4.83 -4.00
C VAL A 59 0.21 3.73 -3.27
N TYR A 60 0.15 2.56 -3.88
CA TYR A 60 -0.28 1.30 -3.26
C TYR A 60 0.95 0.44 -2.94
N ILE A 61 0.92 -0.25 -1.80
CA ILE A 61 1.92 -1.26 -1.44
C ILE A 61 1.16 -2.55 -1.15
N ASP A 62 1.33 -3.57 -1.98
CA ASP A 62 0.60 -4.85 -1.92
C ASP A 62 1.49 -5.97 -2.51
N ASP A 63 1.27 -7.21 -2.11
CA ASP A 63 1.93 -8.38 -2.69
C ASP A 63 1.03 -9.18 -3.65
N CYS A 64 -0.22 -8.74 -3.85
CA CYS A 64 -1.17 -9.36 -4.75
C CYS A 64 -0.85 -9.04 -6.22
N PRO A 65 -0.42 -10.03 -7.03
CA PRO A 65 -0.07 -9.78 -8.43
C PRO A 65 -1.28 -9.43 -9.31
N ASN A 66 -2.51 -9.72 -8.88
CA ASN A 66 -3.71 -9.38 -9.64
C ASN A 66 -3.86 -7.86 -9.81
N MET A 67 -3.36 -7.06 -8.86
CA MET A 67 -3.36 -5.60 -8.98
C MET A 67 -2.53 -5.10 -10.15
N ILE A 68 -1.56 -5.87 -10.67
CA ILE A 68 -0.74 -5.45 -11.83
C ILE A 68 -1.63 -5.13 -13.03
N ASN A 69 -2.67 -5.94 -13.27
CA ASN A 69 -3.58 -5.71 -14.39
C ASN A 69 -4.49 -4.52 -14.13
N ASP A 70 -5.00 -4.38 -12.89
CA ASP A 70 -5.82 -3.23 -12.51
C ASP A 70 -5.08 -1.90 -12.69
N MET A 71 -3.77 -1.87 -12.47
CA MET A 71 -2.95 -0.66 -12.61
C MET A 71 -2.75 -0.18 -14.06
N LEU A 72 -3.07 -1.01 -15.07
CA LEU A 72 -2.99 -0.61 -16.49
C LEU A 72 -3.93 0.56 -16.80
N ASP A 73 -5.09 0.59 -16.14
CA ASP A 73 -6.12 1.62 -16.33
C ASP A 73 -5.83 2.90 -15.54
N TYR A 74 -4.81 2.89 -14.65
CA TYR A 74 -4.50 4.01 -13.74
C TYR A 74 -3.02 4.43 -13.81
N PRO A 75 -2.50 4.89 -14.96
CA PRO A 75 -1.06 5.13 -15.18
C PRO A 75 -0.44 6.22 -14.28
N THR A 76 -1.26 7.06 -13.65
CA THR A 76 -0.81 8.13 -12.74
C THR A 76 -0.59 7.67 -11.30
N ARG A 77 -1.12 6.49 -10.93
CA ARG A 77 -0.97 5.88 -9.61
C ARG A 77 0.15 4.85 -9.65
N VAL A 78 0.81 4.61 -8.54
CA VAL A 78 1.92 3.66 -8.47
C VAL A 78 1.55 2.45 -7.62
N LEU A 79 1.89 1.25 -8.09
CA LEU A 79 1.90 0.05 -7.26
C LEU A 79 3.33 -0.37 -6.97
N LEU A 80 3.69 -0.42 -5.70
CA LEU A 80 4.89 -1.08 -5.22
C LEU A 80 4.53 -2.53 -4.89
N LEU A 81 4.81 -3.43 -5.85
CA LEU A 81 4.55 -4.85 -5.71
C LEU A 81 5.61 -5.46 -4.78
N TYR A 82 5.23 -5.77 -3.54
CA TYR A 82 6.14 -6.32 -2.55
C TYR A 82 6.51 -7.76 -2.91
N ASP A 83 7.80 -8.07 -3.00
CA ASP A 83 8.28 -9.37 -3.45
C ASP A 83 7.94 -10.46 -2.42
N ARG A 84 7.23 -11.48 -2.89
CA ARG A 84 6.83 -12.64 -2.11
C ARG A 84 6.99 -13.91 -2.94
N PRO A 85 7.16 -15.09 -2.30
CA PRO A 85 7.33 -16.35 -3.02
C PRO A 85 6.25 -16.61 -4.08
N TRP A 86 4.99 -16.28 -3.80
CA TRP A 86 3.86 -16.50 -4.71
C TRP A 86 3.81 -15.54 -5.91
N ASN A 87 4.49 -14.39 -5.86
CA ASN A 87 4.43 -13.38 -6.92
C ASN A 87 5.76 -13.22 -7.70
N LYS A 88 6.79 -14.00 -7.36
CA LYS A 88 8.17 -13.86 -7.86
C LYS A 88 8.29 -13.94 -9.39
N ASN A 89 7.47 -14.79 -10.03
CA ASN A 89 7.52 -15.04 -11.48
C ASN A 89 6.53 -14.18 -12.28
N TYR A 90 5.76 -13.31 -11.63
CA TYR A 90 4.80 -12.46 -12.33
C TYR A 90 5.52 -11.37 -13.13
N LYS A 91 5.21 -11.31 -14.44
CA LYS A 91 5.72 -10.30 -15.36
C LYS A 91 5.01 -8.97 -15.10
N ILE A 92 5.79 -7.93 -14.85
CA ILE A 92 5.29 -6.57 -14.74
C ILE A 92 5.05 -6.02 -16.14
N LYS A 93 3.78 -5.76 -16.46
CA LYS A 93 3.36 -5.26 -17.78
C LYS A 93 3.19 -3.73 -17.82
N SER A 94 2.97 -3.11 -16.66
CA SER A 94 2.70 -1.67 -16.56
C SER A 94 3.89 -0.89 -16.02
N LYS A 95 4.15 0.30 -16.57
CA LYS A 95 5.28 1.17 -16.18
C LYS A 95 5.16 1.75 -14.76
N ASN A 96 3.93 1.84 -14.26
CA ASN A 96 3.60 2.34 -12.93
C ASN A 96 3.55 1.24 -11.86
N VAL A 97 4.02 0.04 -12.18
CA VAL A 97 4.16 -1.07 -11.23
C VAL A 97 5.65 -1.32 -11.04
N ILE A 98 6.10 -1.32 -9.79
CA ILE A 98 7.51 -1.43 -9.41
C ILE A 98 7.64 -2.54 -8.39
N ARG A 99 8.48 -3.53 -8.65
CA ARG A 99 8.79 -4.57 -7.66
C ARG A 99 9.71 -3.98 -6.58
N VAL A 100 9.36 -4.23 -5.32
CA VAL A 100 10.17 -3.83 -4.16
C VAL A 100 10.42 -5.07 -3.30
N TYR A 101 11.62 -5.21 -2.74
CA TYR A 101 11.98 -6.43 -1.99
C TYR A 101 11.86 -6.27 -0.48
N ASP A 102 11.94 -5.03 0.00
CA ASP A 102 11.91 -4.71 1.41
C ASP A 102 11.42 -3.26 1.66
N TRP A 103 11.42 -2.88 2.93
CA TRP A 103 11.08 -1.52 3.36
C TRP A 103 12.08 -0.47 2.87
N LYS A 104 13.36 -0.82 2.70
CA LYS A 104 14.39 0.12 2.23
C LYS A 104 14.10 0.54 0.79
N ASP A 105 13.68 -0.39 -0.06
CA ASP A 105 13.22 -0.09 -1.42
C ASP A 105 11.99 0.82 -1.42
N ILE A 106 11.01 0.54 -0.56
CA ILE A 106 9.81 1.38 -0.39
C ILE A 106 10.21 2.82 -0.01
N PHE A 107 11.02 3.00 1.03
CA PHE A 107 11.47 4.32 1.46
C PHE A 107 12.26 5.05 0.37
N LYS A 108 13.14 4.32 -0.34
CA LYS A 108 13.91 4.90 -1.46
C LYS A 108 12.99 5.40 -2.56
N PHE A 109 11.95 4.64 -2.92
CA PHE A 109 10.97 5.06 -3.91
C PHE A 109 10.18 6.28 -3.46
N ILE A 110 9.58 6.22 -2.26
CA ILE A 110 8.76 7.30 -1.71
C ILE A 110 9.57 8.59 -1.60
N ASN A 111 10.81 8.53 -1.11
CA ASN A 111 11.69 9.69 -1.04
C ASN A 111 12.09 10.24 -2.42
N ARG A 112 12.25 9.39 -3.43
CA ARG A 112 12.50 9.85 -4.80
C ARG A 112 11.29 10.57 -5.38
N VAL A 113 10.09 10.07 -5.17
CA VAL A 113 8.85 10.74 -5.60
C VAL A 113 8.69 12.08 -4.89
N ARG A 114 9.07 12.19 -3.62
CA ARG A 114 9.09 13.44 -2.85
C ARG A 114 9.98 14.52 -3.47
N LEU A 115 11.14 14.15 -4.03
CA LEU A 115 12.03 15.09 -4.72
C LEU A 115 11.43 15.63 -6.04
N THR A 116 10.27 15.13 -6.48
CA THR A 116 9.68 15.48 -7.78
C THR A 116 8.30 16.14 -7.72
N LYS A 117 7.64 16.22 -6.56
CA LYS A 117 6.38 16.96 -6.41
C LYS A 117 6.34 17.68 -5.05
N GLU A 118 6.18 19.00 -5.08
CA GLU A 118 5.78 19.80 -3.92
C GLU A 118 4.26 19.68 -3.71
N ALA A 119 3.85 19.57 -2.44
CA ALA A 119 2.48 19.57 -1.87
C ALA A 119 1.62 18.28 -1.98
N ASP A 120 1.19 17.83 -0.79
CA ASP A 120 0.14 16.88 -0.36
C ASP A 120 -0.06 15.54 -1.08
N LYS A 121 0.13 14.41 -0.36
CA LYS A 121 -0.14 13.05 -0.90
C LYS A 121 -0.61 12.02 0.12
N ASP A 122 -1.56 11.21 -0.36
CA ASP A 122 -2.15 10.05 0.31
C ASP A 122 -1.45 8.76 -0.17
N ALA A 123 -0.96 7.95 0.77
CA ALA A 123 -0.40 6.64 0.53
C ALA A 123 -1.25 5.55 1.19
N VAL A 124 -1.41 4.43 0.51
CA VAL A 124 -2.27 3.35 0.99
C VAL A 124 -1.49 2.05 1.02
N PHE A 125 -1.46 1.45 2.20
CA PHE A 125 -0.94 0.12 2.46
C PHE A 125 -2.08 -0.88 2.31
N CYS A 126 -1.83 -1.94 1.58
CA CYS A 126 -2.82 -2.93 1.20
C CYS A 126 -2.42 -4.32 1.69
#